data_AF-A0A7T5R2T7-F1
#
_entry.id   AF-A0A7T5R2T7-F1
#
_cell.length_a   1.000
_cell.length_b   1.000
_cell.length_c   1.000
_cell.angle_alpha   90.00
_cell.angle_beta   90.00
_cell.angle_gamma   90.00
#
_symmetry.space_group_name_H-M   'P 1'
#
loop_
_entity.id
_entity.type
_entity.pdbx_description
1 polymer ?
#
loop_
_entity_poly.entity_id
_entity_poly.type
_entity_poly.pdbx_seq_one_letter_code
_entity_poly.pdbx_strand_id
1 'polypeptide(L)'
;MEIRPMRGRLLKPGKTTRLLILMLAFVIGLGVMNPRPAHALICPDACNCEWSHHGILQANMIAQHALTTAWIALQFSLHRTIFWGTWMWNYNIGNALMQWTNELSSAAMLQMFSVGAFFDAKHQLETQALLQTKMVDAHRNYQPDLGMCTFGTVARSLGENSRRGELAAYALVENQIDRLTNARNSSGLSGPSIDRTARFAQVRRRFCDERDGSRQMASFVCNPATGAPGRNADIDYGRMVVDPLTINVDLTDATRTPEEEDFLALANNLYAHNLPSPFPNHLLNSVKGRTYLLNMRSIAAKHSVAGYSFASIVGMKTAGSAAAAGNAQYLRNVFETLGVPTTEATQMVGPRPSYYAQMELLTKKIYQQPQFYTDLYTSPANVERKSATIRALRMVQDMDKFNSVLRAEQNLSVLVEMFVDDIQKDHINVSGAVKE
;
A
#
# COMPACT_ATOMS: atom_id res chain seq x y z
N MET A 1 -43.82 -20.21 -31.07
CA MET A 1 -45.17 -19.76 -31.44
C MET A 1 -44.99 -18.85 -32.66
N GLU A 2 -44.94 -19.49 -33.83
CA GLU A 2 -44.79 -18.84 -35.14
C GLU A 2 -46.08 -18.11 -35.50
N ILE A 3 -45.99 -16.83 -35.87
CA ILE A 3 -47.09 -16.11 -36.50
C ILE A 3 -46.66 -15.81 -37.94
N ARG A 4 -47.18 -16.62 -38.86
CA ARG A 4 -47.01 -16.45 -40.32
C ARG A 4 -47.86 -15.27 -40.80
N PRO A 5 -47.34 -14.37 -41.66
CA PRO A 5 -48.15 -13.34 -42.30
C PRO A 5 -48.95 -13.90 -43.49
N MET A 6 -50.23 -13.51 -43.56
CA MET A 6 -51.16 -13.87 -44.63
C MET A 6 -50.82 -13.17 -45.94
N ARG A 7 -50.74 -13.96 -47.02
CA ARG A 7 -50.67 -13.51 -48.42
C ARG A 7 -52.04 -12.96 -48.87
N GLY A 8 -52.14 -11.64 -49.05
CA GLY A 8 -53.21 -11.00 -49.82
C GLY A 8 -52.81 -10.85 -51.28
N ARG A 9 -53.49 -11.55 -52.20
CA ARG A 9 -53.32 -11.45 -53.66
C ARG A 9 -53.91 -10.13 -54.16
N LEU A 10 -53.06 -9.22 -54.65
CA LEU A 10 -53.49 -8.06 -55.42
C LEU A 10 -53.82 -8.48 -56.86
N LEU A 11 -55.09 -8.37 -57.23
CA LEU A 11 -55.59 -8.54 -58.59
C LEU A 11 -55.02 -7.46 -59.51
N LYS A 12 -54.36 -7.89 -60.58
CA LYS A 12 -53.96 -7.04 -61.72
C LYS A 12 -55.21 -6.61 -62.50
N PRO A 13 -55.50 -5.31 -62.68
CA PRO A 13 -56.54 -4.89 -63.62
C PRO A 13 -56.05 -5.14 -65.06
N GLY A 14 -56.84 -5.92 -65.78
CA GLY A 14 -56.55 -6.44 -67.11
C GLY A 14 -56.52 -5.37 -68.20
N LYS A 15 -55.71 -5.65 -69.23
CA LYS A 15 -55.52 -4.88 -70.48
C LYS A 15 -56.79 -4.64 -71.31
N THR A 16 -57.97 -5.06 -70.86
CA THR A 16 -59.24 -4.98 -71.60
C THR A 16 -60.01 -3.67 -71.39
N THR A 17 -59.70 -2.88 -70.35
CA THR A 17 -60.39 -1.60 -70.09
C THR A 17 -59.81 -0.41 -70.86
N ARG A 18 -58.59 -0.53 -71.41
CA ARG A 18 -57.98 0.52 -72.25
C ARG A 18 -58.40 0.45 -73.73
N LEU A 19 -58.91 -0.70 -74.20
CA LEU A 19 -59.39 -0.85 -75.57
C LEU A 19 -60.80 -0.26 -75.77
N LEU A 20 -61.60 -0.22 -74.72
CA LEU A 20 -63.00 0.23 -74.76
C LEU A 20 -63.14 1.77 -74.77
N ILE A 21 -62.14 2.48 -74.24
CA ILE A 21 -62.11 3.95 -74.22
C ILE A 21 -61.57 4.51 -75.57
N LEU A 22 -60.71 3.77 -76.28
CA LEU A 22 -60.20 4.15 -77.61
C LEU A 22 -61.22 3.93 -78.74
N MET A 23 -62.10 2.94 -78.63
CA MET A 23 -63.20 2.71 -79.60
C MET A 23 -64.32 3.76 -79.50
N LEU A 24 -64.57 4.34 -78.31
CA LEU A 24 -65.60 5.37 -78.14
C LEU A 24 -65.18 6.74 -78.72
N ALA A 25 -63.87 7.00 -78.81
CA ALA A 25 -63.33 8.23 -79.38
C ALA A 25 -63.28 8.25 -80.92
N PHE A 26 -63.28 7.08 -81.58
CA PHE A 26 -63.22 6.98 -83.05
C PHE A 26 -64.60 7.09 -83.73
N VAL A 27 -65.69 6.78 -83.01
CA VAL A 27 -67.07 6.81 -83.54
C VAL A 27 -67.68 8.21 -83.54
N ILE A 28 -67.14 9.16 -82.78
CA ILE A 28 -67.67 10.53 -82.68
C ILE A 28 -66.95 11.51 -83.65
N GLY A 29 -65.82 11.10 -84.27
CA GLY A 29 -64.98 11.96 -85.10
C GLY A 29 -65.29 12.04 -86.61
N LEU A 30 -66.23 11.24 -87.13
CA LEU A 30 -66.50 11.15 -88.59
C LEU A 30 -67.92 11.56 -89.02
N GLY A 31 -68.73 12.10 -88.09
CA GLY A 31 -70.04 12.66 -88.41
C GLY A 31 -69.97 14.18 -88.51
N VAL A 32 -70.47 14.72 -89.62
CA VAL A 32 -70.79 16.15 -89.84
C VAL A 32 -69.65 17.02 -90.39
N MET A 33 -69.34 16.85 -91.67
CA MET A 33 -69.22 17.97 -92.63
C MET A 33 -69.67 17.51 -94.02
N ASN A 34 -70.99 17.51 -94.26
CA ASN A 34 -71.52 17.46 -95.61
C ASN A 34 -71.18 18.79 -96.31
N PRO A 35 -70.50 18.79 -97.47
CA PRO A 35 -70.32 20.02 -98.23
C PRO A 35 -71.69 20.51 -98.74
N ARG A 36 -72.03 21.77 -98.44
CA ARG A 36 -73.22 22.41 -99.01
C ARG A 36 -73.00 22.60 -100.53
N PRO A 37 -73.99 22.31 -101.38
CA PRO A 37 -73.87 22.58 -102.81
C PRO A 37 -73.73 24.09 -103.05
N ALA A 38 -72.69 24.48 -103.78
CA ALA A 38 -72.55 25.84 -104.28
C ALA A 38 -73.60 26.06 -105.38
N HIS A 39 -74.65 26.82 -105.06
CA HIS A 39 -75.59 27.30 -106.06
C HIS A 39 -74.92 28.39 -106.89
N ALA A 40 -74.48 28.03 -108.10
CA ALA A 40 -74.13 29.02 -109.12
C ALA A 40 -75.45 29.56 -109.71
N LEU A 41 -75.87 30.74 -109.25
CA LEU A 41 -77.01 31.45 -109.81
C LEU A 41 -76.52 32.22 -111.05
N ILE A 42 -76.92 31.75 -112.24
CA ILE A 42 -76.71 32.43 -113.51
C ILE A 42 -77.48 33.75 -113.46
N CYS A 43 -76.75 34.87 -113.46
CA CYS A 43 -77.33 36.19 -113.65
C CYS A 43 -77.25 36.55 -115.15
N PRO A 44 -78.38 36.75 -115.85
CA PRO A 44 -78.37 37.49 -117.08
C PRO A 44 -78.35 38.98 -116.72
N ASP A 45 -77.42 39.69 -117.34
CA ASP A 45 -77.26 41.15 -117.33
C ASP A 45 -76.54 41.79 -116.13
N ALA A 46 -75.54 42.60 -116.51
CA ALA A 46 -74.47 43.09 -115.67
C ALA A 46 -74.86 44.32 -114.81
N CYS A 47 -74.19 44.43 -113.65
CA CYS A 47 -73.92 45.66 -112.90
C CYS A 47 -74.87 46.14 -111.79
N ASN A 48 -75.57 45.28 -111.01
CA ASN A 48 -76.28 45.78 -109.80
C ASN A 48 -76.28 44.90 -108.52
N CYS A 49 -75.47 43.83 -108.42
CA CYS A 49 -75.57 42.87 -107.29
C CYS A 49 -74.53 43.01 -106.15
N GLU A 50 -73.66 44.03 -106.14
CA GLU A 50 -72.50 44.05 -105.23
C GLU A 50 -72.81 44.63 -103.82
N TRP A 51 -73.83 45.47 -103.65
CA TRP A 51 -74.00 46.22 -102.40
C TRP A 51 -74.81 45.52 -101.31
N SER A 52 -75.70 44.57 -101.63
CA SER A 52 -76.59 43.94 -100.64
C SER A 52 -76.03 42.68 -99.99
N HIS A 53 -75.01 42.03 -100.58
CA HIS A 53 -74.48 40.76 -100.07
C HIS A 53 -73.35 40.91 -99.02
N HIS A 54 -72.69 42.06 -98.94
CA HIS A 54 -71.55 42.26 -98.05
C HIS A 54 -71.95 42.36 -96.56
N GLY A 55 -73.12 42.94 -96.25
CA GLY A 55 -73.59 43.10 -94.87
C GLY A 55 -73.94 41.79 -94.17
N ILE A 56 -74.47 40.81 -94.90
CA ILE A 56 -74.91 39.52 -94.33
C ILE A 56 -73.70 38.63 -93.97
N LEU A 57 -72.63 38.68 -94.76
CA LEU A 57 -71.39 37.94 -94.48
C LEU A 57 -70.66 38.46 -93.23
N GLN A 58 -70.63 39.78 -93.04
CA GLN A 58 -69.94 40.39 -91.90
C GLN A 58 -70.65 40.08 -90.56
N ALA A 59 -71.98 40.07 -90.54
CA ALA A 59 -72.76 39.70 -89.36
C ALA A 59 -72.53 38.24 -88.93
N ASN A 60 -72.43 37.31 -89.89
CA ASN A 60 -72.15 35.90 -89.60
C ASN A 60 -70.73 35.66 -89.07
N MET A 61 -69.72 36.38 -89.57
CA MET A 61 -68.36 36.28 -89.02
C MET A 61 -68.29 36.74 -87.57
N ILE A 62 -68.94 37.86 -87.23
CA ILE A 62 -68.93 38.38 -85.85
C ILE A 62 -69.62 37.40 -84.89
N ALA A 63 -70.75 36.81 -85.30
CA ALA A 63 -71.46 35.82 -84.48
C ALA A 63 -70.62 34.54 -84.25
N GLN A 64 -69.92 34.03 -85.27
CA GLN A 64 -69.04 32.88 -85.11
C GLN A 64 -67.80 33.18 -84.26
N HIS A 65 -67.26 34.41 -84.34
CA HIS A 65 -66.12 34.83 -83.53
C HIS A 65 -66.49 34.96 -82.04
N ALA A 66 -67.70 35.42 -81.72
CA ALA A 66 -68.21 35.47 -80.35
C ALA A 66 -68.39 34.06 -79.74
N LEU A 67 -68.92 33.10 -80.51
CA LEU A 67 -69.10 31.73 -80.02
C LEU A 67 -67.77 31.00 -79.78
N THR A 68 -66.78 31.21 -80.65
CA THR A 68 -65.44 30.59 -80.49
C THR A 68 -64.67 31.18 -79.32
N THR A 69 -64.70 32.51 -79.13
CA THR A 69 -64.07 33.16 -77.97
C THR A 69 -64.73 32.76 -76.64
N ALA A 70 -66.06 32.64 -76.59
CA ALA A 70 -66.77 32.14 -75.40
C ALA A 70 -66.39 30.70 -75.04
N TRP A 71 -66.27 29.82 -76.04
CA TRP A 71 -65.88 28.43 -75.82
C TRP A 71 -64.43 28.30 -75.31
N ILE A 72 -63.50 29.07 -75.89
CA ILE A 72 -62.10 29.12 -75.45
C ILE A 72 -62.01 29.64 -74.00
N ALA A 73 -62.73 30.70 -73.66
CA ALA A 73 -62.75 31.25 -72.29
C ALA A 73 -63.27 30.24 -71.27
N LEU A 74 -64.31 29.46 -71.62
CA LEU A 74 -64.85 28.40 -70.76
C LEU A 74 -63.83 27.28 -70.51
N GLN A 75 -63.13 26.82 -71.56
CA GLN A 75 -62.12 25.77 -71.45
C GLN A 75 -60.92 26.23 -70.58
N PHE A 76 -60.47 27.47 -70.74
CA PHE A 76 -59.42 28.02 -69.88
C PHE A 76 -59.86 28.15 -68.42
N SER A 77 -61.11 28.53 -68.17
CA SER A 77 -61.66 28.60 -66.81
C SER A 77 -61.71 27.22 -66.14
N LEU A 78 -62.19 26.19 -66.85
CA LEU A 78 -62.24 24.81 -66.35
C LEU A 78 -60.84 24.23 -66.14
N HIS A 79 -59.89 24.49 -67.06
CA HIS A 79 -58.51 24.06 -66.88
C HIS A 79 -57.86 24.74 -65.67
N ARG A 80 -58.11 26.03 -65.45
CA ARG A 80 -57.57 26.75 -64.29
C ARG A 80 -58.14 26.25 -62.96
N THR A 81 -59.45 26.01 -62.87
CA THR A 81 -60.08 25.67 -61.57
C THR A 81 -59.99 24.19 -61.26
N ILE A 82 -60.22 23.32 -62.24
CA ILE A 82 -60.29 21.87 -62.03
C ILE A 82 -58.91 21.24 -62.18
N PHE A 83 -58.18 21.55 -63.26
CA PHE A 83 -56.87 20.92 -63.45
C PHE A 83 -55.83 21.51 -62.49
N TRP A 84 -55.65 22.84 -62.48
CA TRP A 84 -54.66 23.47 -61.59
C TRP A 84 -55.10 23.50 -60.13
N GLY A 85 -56.35 23.90 -59.84
CA GLY A 85 -56.84 24.07 -58.48
C GLY A 85 -57.06 22.75 -57.72
N THR A 86 -57.87 21.84 -58.25
CA THR A 86 -58.24 20.62 -57.51
C THR A 86 -57.31 19.44 -57.80
N TRP A 87 -57.08 19.11 -59.06
CA TRP A 87 -56.32 17.91 -59.40
C TRP A 87 -54.82 18.05 -59.14
N MET A 88 -54.19 19.11 -59.66
CA MET A 88 -52.74 19.27 -59.56
C MET A 88 -52.32 19.72 -58.16
N TRP A 89 -52.98 20.75 -57.59
CA TRP A 89 -52.61 21.27 -56.28
C TRP A 89 -53.07 20.38 -55.13
N ASN A 90 -54.38 20.15 -54.96
CA ASN A 90 -54.88 19.44 -53.77
C ASN A 90 -54.54 17.94 -53.79
N TYR A 91 -54.74 17.25 -54.92
CA TYR A 91 -54.55 15.80 -54.94
C TYR A 91 -53.09 15.37 -55.10
N ASN A 92 -52.28 16.09 -55.87
CA ASN A 92 -50.90 15.71 -56.14
C ASN A 92 -49.89 16.51 -55.31
N ILE A 93 -49.76 17.82 -55.54
CA ILE A 93 -48.65 18.62 -54.96
C ILE A 93 -48.80 18.79 -53.45
N GLY A 94 -49.99 19.13 -52.96
CA GLY A 94 -50.26 19.34 -51.54
C GLY A 94 -50.06 18.06 -50.71
N ASN A 95 -50.59 16.94 -51.19
CA ASN A 95 -50.38 15.64 -50.56
C ASN A 95 -48.90 15.21 -50.61
N ALA A 96 -48.22 15.44 -51.72
CA ALA A 96 -46.79 15.13 -51.85
C ALA A 96 -45.93 15.99 -50.91
N LEU A 97 -46.23 17.29 -50.76
CA LEU A 97 -45.55 18.17 -49.82
C LEU A 97 -45.83 17.78 -48.37
N MET A 98 -47.06 17.36 -48.05
CA MET A 98 -47.40 16.89 -46.70
C MET A 98 -46.69 15.58 -46.36
N GLN A 99 -46.62 14.63 -47.30
CA GLN A 99 -45.81 13.41 -47.14
C GLN A 99 -44.33 13.72 -47.05
N TRP A 100 -43.81 14.61 -47.89
CA TRP A 100 -42.42 15.02 -47.86
C TRP A 100 -42.06 15.68 -46.52
N THR A 101 -42.94 16.54 -45.97
CA THR A 101 -42.74 17.16 -44.66
C THR A 101 -42.73 16.12 -43.55
N ASN A 102 -43.60 15.11 -43.62
CA ASN A 102 -43.58 13.99 -42.67
C ASN A 102 -42.26 13.20 -42.74
N GLU A 103 -41.78 12.87 -43.94
CA GLU A 103 -40.49 12.18 -44.12
C GLU A 103 -39.29 13.03 -43.68
N LEU A 104 -39.31 14.35 -43.93
CA LEU A 104 -38.24 15.26 -43.49
C LEU A 104 -38.21 15.40 -41.97
N SER A 105 -39.38 15.48 -41.34
CA SER A 105 -39.50 15.54 -39.87
C SER A 105 -39.08 14.22 -39.22
N SER A 106 -39.45 13.07 -39.81
CA SER A 106 -39.05 11.75 -39.32
C SER A 106 -37.54 11.53 -39.45
N ALA A 107 -36.95 11.93 -40.59
CA ALA A 107 -35.50 11.88 -40.81
C ALA A 107 -34.74 12.80 -39.85
N ALA A 108 -35.23 14.02 -39.61
CA ALA A 108 -34.65 14.95 -38.64
C ALA A 108 -34.72 14.40 -37.20
N MET A 109 -35.84 13.78 -36.82
CA MET A 109 -35.97 13.12 -35.51
C MET A 109 -35.01 11.93 -35.38
N LEU A 110 -34.85 11.10 -36.41
CA LEU A 110 -33.89 9.99 -36.41
C LEU A 110 -32.44 10.46 -36.20
N GLN A 111 -32.05 11.59 -36.80
CA GLN A 111 -30.74 12.20 -36.58
C GLN A 111 -30.60 12.76 -35.16
N MET A 112 -31.63 13.37 -34.60
CA MET A 112 -31.61 13.82 -33.20
C MET A 112 -31.55 12.65 -32.20
N PHE A 113 -32.23 11.54 -32.48
CA PHE A 113 -32.13 10.32 -31.67
C PHE A 113 -30.72 9.73 -31.69
N SER A 114 -30.07 9.69 -32.86
CA SER A 114 -28.69 9.20 -32.95
C SER A 114 -27.71 10.12 -32.21
N VAL A 115 -27.86 11.44 -32.33
CA VAL A 115 -27.07 12.42 -31.56
C VAL A 115 -27.31 12.29 -30.05
N GLY A 116 -28.56 12.12 -29.62
CA GLY A 116 -28.90 11.88 -28.22
C GLY A 116 -28.27 10.60 -27.66
N ALA A 117 -28.32 9.50 -28.43
CA ALA A 117 -27.64 8.25 -28.09
C ALA A 117 -26.11 8.42 -27.97
N PHE A 118 -25.47 9.22 -28.81
CA PHE A 118 -24.03 9.51 -28.69
C PHE A 118 -23.69 10.33 -27.44
N PHE A 119 -24.53 11.30 -27.05
CA PHE A 119 -24.31 12.07 -25.82
C PHE A 119 -24.49 11.23 -24.56
N ASP A 120 -25.50 10.35 -24.53
CA ASP A 120 -25.71 9.42 -23.43
C ASP A 120 -24.55 8.41 -23.32
N ALA A 121 -24.17 7.80 -24.44
CA ALA A 121 -23.02 6.89 -24.50
C ALA A 121 -21.72 7.58 -24.08
N LYS A 122 -21.50 8.85 -24.49
CA LYS A 122 -20.34 9.64 -24.05
C LYS A 122 -20.37 9.84 -22.53
N HIS A 123 -21.49 10.26 -21.96
CA HIS A 123 -21.59 10.49 -20.52
C HIS A 123 -21.42 9.19 -19.73
N GLN A 124 -21.95 8.08 -20.24
CA GLN A 124 -21.74 6.76 -19.67
C GLN A 124 -20.27 6.32 -19.72
N LEU A 125 -19.56 6.55 -20.82
CA LEU A 125 -18.14 6.24 -20.93
C LEU A 125 -17.27 7.14 -20.04
N GLU A 126 -17.59 8.44 -19.94
CA GLU A 126 -16.90 9.38 -19.06
C GLU A 126 -17.09 9.01 -17.58
N THR A 127 -18.31 8.64 -17.18
CA THR A 127 -18.58 8.18 -15.81
C THR A 127 -17.89 6.85 -15.51
N GLN A 128 -17.86 5.90 -16.46
CA GLN A 128 -17.11 4.65 -16.30
C GLN A 128 -15.60 4.91 -16.18
N ALA A 129 -15.02 5.77 -17.02
CA ALA A 129 -13.62 6.13 -16.96
C ALA A 129 -13.27 6.85 -15.63
N LEU A 130 -14.15 7.73 -15.16
CA LEU A 130 -13.99 8.40 -13.87
C LEU A 130 -14.04 7.39 -12.71
N LEU A 131 -15.00 6.46 -12.72
CA LEU A 131 -15.09 5.41 -11.70
C LEU A 131 -13.87 4.51 -11.70
N GLN A 132 -13.37 4.10 -12.88
CA GLN A 132 -12.12 3.35 -13.00
C GLN A 132 -10.94 4.12 -12.44
N THR A 133 -10.84 5.43 -12.75
CA THR A 133 -9.78 6.30 -12.21
C THR A 133 -9.85 6.36 -10.68
N LYS A 134 -11.05 6.59 -10.13
CA LYS A 134 -11.25 6.64 -8.67
C LYS A 134 -11.00 5.30 -7.99
N MET A 135 -11.34 4.18 -8.65
CA MET A 135 -11.04 2.84 -8.15
C MET A 135 -9.54 2.59 -8.10
N VAL A 136 -8.79 2.98 -9.14
CA VAL A 136 -7.32 2.89 -9.18
C VAL A 136 -6.69 3.78 -8.10
N ASP A 137 -7.15 5.03 -7.96
CA ASP A 137 -6.69 5.94 -6.91
C ASP A 137 -6.94 5.36 -5.51
N ALA A 138 -8.13 4.78 -5.28
CA ALA A 138 -8.46 4.12 -4.03
C ALA A 138 -7.53 2.91 -3.77
N HIS A 139 -7.32 2.04 -4.77
CA HIS A 139 -6.40 0.92 -4.63
C HIS A 139 -4.97 1.40 -4.31
N ARG A 140 -4.47 2.41 -5.02
CA ARG A 140 -3.13 2.99 -4.79
C ARG A 140 -2.97 3.63 -3.40
N ASN A 141 -4.03 4.21 -2.86
CA ASN A 141 -3.99 4.88 -1.56
C ASN A 141 -4.21 3.93 -0.38
N TYR A 142 -5.01 2.87 -0.54
CA TYR A 142 -5.35 1.95 0.54
C TYR A 142 -4.46 0.71 0.60
N GLN A 143 -3.92 0.25 -0.52
CA GLN A 143 -3.04 -0.92 -0.55
C GLN A 143 -1.72 -0.63 0.17
N PRO A 144 -1.40 -1.35 1.26
CA PRO A 144 -0.11 -1.23 1.89
C PRO A 144 0.97 -1.74 0.95
N ASP A 145 2.04 -0.98 0.86
CA ASP A 145 3.23 -1.36 0.13
C ASP A 145 4.03 -2.44 0.89
N LEU A 146 4.83 -3.24 0.17
CA LEU A 146 5.64 -4.30 0.75
C LEU A 146 6.53 -3.74 1.87
N GLY A 147 7.16 -2.58 1.64
CA GLY A 147 7.95 -1.87 2.64
C GLY A 147 7.19 -1.55 3.93
N MET A 148 5.87 -1.34 3.91
CA MET A 148 5.10 -1.14 5.13
C MET A 148 4.86 -2.46 5.89
N CYS A 149 4.60 -3.53 5.14
CA CYS A 149 4.45 -4.88 5.70
C CYS A 149 5.77 -5.38 6.31
N THR A 150 6.92 -4.99 5.75
CA THR A 150 8.24 -5.31 6.31
C THR A 150 8.42 -4.71 7.71
N PHE A 151 8.15 -3.41 7.87
CA PHE A 151 8.20 -2.72 9.17
C PHE A 151 7.26 -3.36 10.19
N GLY A 152 6.00 -3.63 9.79
CA GLY A 152 5.01 -4.24 10.68
C GLY A 152 5.39 -5.64 11.15
N THR A 153 5.98 -6.45 10.27
CA THR A 153 6.39 -7.83 10.59
C THR A 153 7.56 -7.84 11.57
N VAL A 154 8.59 -7.02 11.33
CA VAL A 154 9.77 -6.95 12.22
C VAL A 154 9.38 -6.37 13.59
N ALA A 155 8.50 -5.36 13.64
CA ALA A 155 8.09 -4.72 14.88
C ALA A 155 7.16 -5.58 15.77
N ARG A 156 6.58 -6.67 15.24
CA ARG A 156 5.53 -7.46 15.92
C ARG A 156 5.91 -7.98 17.31
N SER A 157 7.18 -8.38 17.53
CA SER A 157 7.65 -8.92 18.82
C SER A 157 8.54 -7.95 19.60
N LEU A 158 8.66 -6.71 19.15
CA LEU A 158 9.60 -5.73 19.71
C LEU A 158 9.30 -5.41 21.18
N GLY A 159 8.03 -5.15 21.51
CA GLY A 159 7.62 -4.81 22.88
C GLY A 159 7.82 -5.97 23.88
N GLU A 160 7.51 -7.20 23.47
CA GLU A 160 7.73 -8.38 24.32
C GLU A 160 9.22 -8.65 24.52
N ASN A 161 10.02 -8.47 23.48
CA ASN A 161 11.47 -8.63 23.57
C ASN A 161 12.13 -7.55 24.44
N SER A 162 11.62 -6.31 24.42
CA SER A 162 12.06 -5.26 25.34
C SER A 162 11.82 -5.66 26.78
N ARG A 163 10.60 -6.12 27.11
CA ARG A 163 10.24 -6.55 28.46
C ARG A 163 11.05 -7.76 28.94
N ARG A 164 11.28 -8.74 28.06
CA ARG A 164 12.17 -9.88 28.37
C ARG A 164 13.61 -9.43 28.64
N GLY A 165 14.12 -8.48 27.85
CA GLY A 165 15.45 -7.91 28.07
C GLY A 165 15.60 -7.21 29.41
N GLU A 166 14.57 -6.48 29.85
CA GLU A 166 14.52 -5.86 31.17
C GLU A 166 14.52 -6.90 32.30
N LEU A 167 13.75 -7.99 32.16
CA LEU A 167 13.71 -9.08 33.14
C LEU A 167 15.07 -9.81 33.22
N ALA A 168 15.72 -10.06 32.08
CA ALA A 168 17.05 -10.65 32.06
C ALA A 168 18.09 -9.75 32.72
N ALA A 169 18.04 -8.44 32.48
CA ALA A 169 18.91 -7.46 33.14
C ALA A 169 18.70 -7.46 34.66
N TYR A 170 17.45 -7.50 35.11
CA TYR A 170 17.10 -7.58 36.52
C TYR A 170 17.67 -8.85 37.18
N ALA A 171 17.48 -10.02 36.55
CA ALA A 171 17.98 -11.30 37.06
C ALA A 171 19.51 -11.34 37.18
N LEU A 172 20.24 -10.75 36.23
CA LEU A 172 21.71 -10.63 36.29
C LEU A 172 22.17 -9.78 37.47
N VAL A 173 21.52 -8.64 37.70
CA VAL A 173 21.86 -7.74 38.81
C VAL A 173 21.52 -8.36 40.16
N GLU A 174 20.37 -9.02 40.26
CA GLU A 174 19.97 -9.75 41.47
C GLU A 174 21.00 -10.82 41.82
N ASN A 175 21.43 -11.64 40.84
CA ASN A 175 22.48 -12.63 41.03
C ASN A 175 23.80 -12.01 41.54
N GLN A 176 24.19 -10.86 40.99
CA GLN A 176 25.40 -10.16 41.41
C GLN A 176 25.29 -9.62 42.86
N ILE A 177 24.14 -9.04 43.22
CA ILE A 177 23.86 -8.53 44.57
C ILE A 177 23.83 -9.68 45.58
N ASP A 178 23.15 -10.77 45.26
CA ASP A 178 23.07 -11.96 46.11
C ASP A 178 24.46 -12.53 46.40
N ARG A 179 25.32 -12.54 45.38
CA ARG A 179 26.70 -12.99 45.55
C ARG A 179 27.51 -12.06 46.43
N LEU A 180 27.39 -10.74 46.25
CA LEU A 180 28.10 -9.73 47.05
C LEU A 180 27.61 -9.65 48.50
N THR A 181 26.33 -9.98 48.74
CA THR A 181 25.72 -9.95 50.08
C THR A 181 25.81 -11.29 50.80
N ASN A 182 26.42 -12.31 50.18
CA ASN A 182 26.50 -13.68 50.69
C ASN A 182 25.11 -14.26 51.01
N ALA A 183 24.13 -13.99 50.14
CA ALA A 183 22.77 -14.49 50.28
C ALA A 183 22.73 -16.02 50.25
N ARG A 184 21.73 -16.61 50.92
CA ARG A 184 21.52 -18.06 50.94
C ARG A 184 21.21 -18.55 49.51
N ASN A 185 21.86 -19.63 49.08
CA ASN A 185 21.82 -20.16 47.70
C ASN A 185 22.58 -19.36 46.63
N SER A 186 23.38 -18.36 47.02
CA SER A 186 24.33 -17.72 46.11
C SER A 186 25.69 -18.43 46.12
N SER A 187 26.48 -18.25 45.05
CA SER A 187 27.88 -18.74 45.01
C SER A 187 28.81 -18.01 45.99
N GLY A 188 28.36 -16.90 46.59
CA GLY A 188 29.12 -16.14 47.59
C GLY A 188 28.97 -16.65 49.02
N LEU A 189 27.98 -17.51 49.30
CA LEU A 189 27.66 -17.98 50.65
C LEU A 189 28.87 -18.49 51.45
N SER A 190 29.78 -19.22 50.79
CA SER A 190 30.92 -19.87 51.44
C SER A 190 32.18 -19.00 51.49
N GLY A 191 32.09 -17.74 51.06
CA GLY A 191 33.17 -16.76 51.10
C GLY A 191 34.16 -16.84 49.93
N PRO A 192 35.17 -15.93 49.92
CA PRO A 192 36.01 -15.68 48.76
C PRO A 192 36.92 -16.86 48.37
N SER A 193 37.38 -17.65 49.34
CA SER A 193 38.29 -18.77 49.04
C SER A 193 37.61 -19.86 48.23
N ILE A 194 36.36 -20.19 48.58
CA ILE A 194 35.59 -21.23 47.90
C ILE A 194 35.12 -20.74 46.54
N ASP A 195 34.69 -19.47 46.44
CA ASP A 195 34.37 -18.84 45.16
C ASP A 195 35.55 -18.85 44.17
N ARG A 196 36.74 -18.43 44.62
CA ARG A 196 37.95 -18.48 43.77
C ARG A 196 38.29 -19.89 43.32
N THR A 197 38.15 -20.88 44.20
CA THR A 197 38.39 -22.29 43.87
C THR A 197 37.36 -22.81 42.87
N ALA A 198 36.09 -22.43 43.02
CA ALA A 198 35.02 -22.80 42.11
C ALA A 198 35.21 -22.16 40.72
N ARG A 199 35.56 -20.87 40.66
CA ARG A 199 35.90 -20.18 39.41
C ARG A 199 37.13 -20.77 38.73
N PHE A 200 38.17 -21.08 39.49
CA PHE A 200 39.34 -21.77 38.95
C PHE A 200 38.98 -23.16 38.39
N ALA A 201 38.09 -23.88 39.05
CA ALA A 201 37.57 -25.15 38.53
C ALA A 201 36.74 -24.96 37.25
N GLN A 202 35.98 -23.87 37.12
CA GLN A 202 35.25 -23.51 35.89
C GLN A 202 36.23 -23.15 34.76
N VAL A 203 37.27 -22.37 35.04
CA VAL A 203 38.32 -22.06 34.06
C VAL A 203 38.95 -23.35 33.53
N ARG A 204 39.39 -24.24 34.42
CA ARG A 204 39.98 -25.54 34.03
C ARG A 204 39.06 -26.41 33.16
N ARG A 205 37.74 -26.37 33.42
CA ARG A 205 36.75 -27.22 32.74
C ARG A 205 36.23 -26.63 31.43
N ARG A 206 36.24 -25.31 31.26
CA ARG A 206 35.43 -24.67 30.21
C ARG A 206 36.11 -23.50 29.51
N PHE A 207 36.73 -22.60 30.26
CA PHE A 207 37.28 -21.36 29.72
C PHE A 207 38.76 -21.44 29.32
N CYS A 208 39.46 -22.50 29.74
CA CYS A 208 40.90 -22.64 29.50
C CYS A 208 41.25 -22.65 28.00
N ASP A 209 42.12 -21.73 27.57
CA ASP A 209 42.83 -21.84 26.30
C ASP A 209 44.26 -22.37 26.52
N GLU A 210 44.62 -23.40 25.78
CA GLU A 210 45.94 -24.02 25.80
C GLU A 210 47.03 -23.10 25.21
N ARG A 211 46.63 -22.09 24.45
CA ARG A 211 47.54 -21.11 23.84
C ARG A 211 47.95 -20.01 24.80
N ASP A 212 47.20 -19.81 25.88
CA ASP A 212 47.49 -18.81 26.89
C ASP A 212 48.69 -19.24 27.75
N GLY A 213 49.52 -18.26 28.14
CA GLY A 213 50.67 -18.50 29.00
C GLY A 213 51.75 -19.42 28.40
N SER A 214 52.13 -19.21 27.14
CA SER A 214 53.23 -19.94 26.47
C SER A 214 53.09 -21.46 26.41
N ARG A 215 51.84 -21.98 26.32
CA ARG A 215 51.49 -23.42 26.35
C ARG A 215 51.73 -24.12 27.69
N GLN A 216 52.13 -23.40 28.75
CA GLN A 216 52.29 -23.99 30.08
C GLN A 216 50.94 -24.26 30.77
N MET A 217 49.90 -23.49 30.44
CA MET A 217 48.55 -23.73 30.95
C MET A 217 47.96 -25.05 30.45
N ALA A 218 48.33 -25.49 29.25
CA ALA A 218 47.86 -26.73 28.63
C ALA A 218 48.22 -28.00 29.43
N SER A 219 49.36 -28.00 30.14
CA SER A 219 49.86 -29.19 30.83
C SER A 219 49.49 -29.28 32.31
N PHE A 220 49.20 -28.16 32.97
CA PHE A 220 49.01 -28.09 34.43
C PHE A 220 47.63 -27.63 34.87
N VAL A 221 46.93 -26.86 34.02
CA VAL A 221 45.69 -26.17 34.40
C VAL A 221 44.52 -26.62 33.54
N CYS A 222 44.69 -26.71 32.22
CA CYS A 222 43.62 -27.10 31.31
C CYS A 222 43.38 -28.61 31.33
N ASN A 223 42.10 -29.03 31.24
CA ASN A 223 41.76 -30.42 30.97
C ASN A 223 41.42 -30.59 29.47
N PRO A 224 42.20 -31.35 28.68
CA PRO A 224 42.01 -31.47 27.22
C PRO A 224 40.74 -32.25 26.83
N ALA A 225 40.06 -32.91 27.78
CA ALA A 225 38.83 -33.67 27.51
C ALA A 225 37.58 -32.79 27.29
N THR A 226 37.63 -31.50 27.61
CA THR A 226 36.50 -30.55 27.52
C THR A 226 36.73 -29.53 26.42
N GLY A 227 36.61 -29.96 25.17
CA GLY A 227 36.75 -29.09 24.00
C GLY A 227 35.53 -28.18 23.77
N ALA A 228 35.76 -26.86 23.82
CA ALA A 228 35.70 -25.96 22.65
C ALA A 228 34.70 -24.77 22.59
N PRO A 229 33.46 -24.75 23.11
CA PRO A 229 32.59 -23.60 22.82
C PRO A 229 32.84 -22.34 23.69
N GLY A 230 33.51 -22.47 24.85
CA GLY A 230 33.63 -21.39 25.85
C GLY A 230 35.01 -20.78 26.07
N ARG A 231 36.02 -21.05 25.23
CA ARG A 231 37.41 -20.61 25.49
C ARG A 231 37.51 -19.10 25.68
N ASN A 232 38.04 -18.63 26.81
CA ASN A 232 38.14 -17.21 27.16
C ASN A 232 36.80 -16.43 27.14
N ALA A 233 35.65 -17.11 27.14
CA ALA A 233 34.34 -16.47 27.15
C ALA A 233 34.05 -15.70 28.46
N ASP A 234 34.77 -16.02 29.53
CA ASP A 234 34.69 -15.37 30.84
C ASP A 234 35.48 -14.05 30.94
N ILE A 235 36.28 -13.70 29.91
CA ILE A 235 37.12 -12.50 29.85
C ILE A 235 36.84 -11.69 28.57
N ASP A 236 36.53 -12.36 27.45
CA ASP A 236 36.33 -11.73 26.16
C ASP A 236 34.93 -11.08 26.04
N TYR A 237 34.86 -9.83 26.50
CA TYR A 237 33.66 -8.99 26.37
C TYR A 237 33.29 -8.71 24.90
N GLY A 238 34.28 -8.59 24.02
CA GLY A 238 34.06 -8.26 22.61
C GLY A 238 33.26 -9.35 21.91
N ARG A 239 33.75 -10.58 22.00
CA ARG A 239 33.13 -11.74 21.36
C ARG A 239 31.78 -12.10 21.97
N MET A 240 31.61 -11.91 23.28
CA MET A 240 30.39 -12.32 23.98
C MET A 240 29.27 -11.28 23.91
N VAL A 241 29.59 -9.99 24.00
CA VAL A 241 28.59 -8.92 24.14
C VAL A 241 28.58 -7.96 22.96
N VAL A 242 29.73 -7.61 22.38
CA VAL A 242 29.80 -6.58 21.33
C VAL A 242 29.38 -7.13 19.97
N ASP A 243 30.01 -8.22 19.54
CA ASP A 243 29.85 -8.78 18.20
C ASP A 243 28.46 -9.38 17.91
N PRO A 244 27.88 -10.24 18.78
CA PRO A 244 26.60 -10.87 18.48
C PRO A 244 25.43 -9.87 18.59
N LEU A 245 24.50 -9.92 17.64
CA LEU A 245 23.25 -9.14 17.71
C LEU A 245 22.23 -9.79 18.65
N THR A 246 22.22 -11.11 18.70
CA THR A 246 21.35 -11.90 19.58
C THR A 246 22.20 -12.85 20.41
N ILE A 247 21.94 -12.85 21.71
CA ILE A 247 22.54 -13.72 22.71
C ILE A 247 21.49 -14.74 23.15
N ASN A 248 21.77 -16.03 23.01
CA ASN A 248 20.87 -17.10 23.43
C ASN A 248 20.98 -17.36 24.93
N VAL A 249 20.41 -16.47 25.73
CA VAL A 249 20.37 -16.55 27.19
C VAL A 249 18.92 -16.39 27.64
N ASP A 250 18.41 -17.34 28.43
CA ASP A 250 17.08 -17.27 29.02
C ASP A 250 17.16 -17.43 30.55
N LEU A 251 17.35 -16.30 31.25
CA LEU A 251 17.44 -16.29 32.71
C LEU A 251 16.09 -16.41 33.42
N THR A 252 15.01 -16.66 32.67
CA THR A 252 13.66 -16.79 33.23
C THR A 252 13.28 -18.24 33.51
N ASP A 253 14.08 -19.21 33.05
CA ASP A 253 13.85 -20.63 33.27
C ASP A 253 14.80 -21.22 34.34
N ALA A 254 14.49 -22.43 34.78
CA ALA A 254 15.29 -23.15 35.78
C ALA A 254 16.44 -23.95 35.16
N THR A 255 16.59 -23.92 33.84
CA THR A 255 17.52 -24.76 33.07
C THR A 255 18.76 -23.97 32.68
N ARG A 256 19.81 -24.08 33.49
CA ARG A 256 21.09 -23.42 33.19
C ARG A 256 21.71 -23.95 31.91
N THR A 257 21.72 -23.13 30.86
CA THR A 257 22.39 -23.46 29.61
C THR A 257 23.90 -23.22 29.70
N PRO A 258 24.70 -23.87 28.83
CA PRO A 258 26.11 -23.57 28.75
C PRO A 258 26.38 -22.07 28.49
N GLU A 259 25.67 -21.44 27.57
CA GLU A 259 25.86 -20.03 27.22
C GLU A 259 25.57 -19.10 28.41
N GLU A 260 24.52 -19.38 29.20
CA GLU A 260 24.25 -18.66 30.45
C GLU A 260 25.39 -18.76 31.47
N GLU A 261 26.05 -19.92 31.57
CA GLU A 261 27.22 -20.05 32.43
C GLU A 261 28.36 -19.13 32.00
N ASP A 262 28.56 -18.95 30.68
CA ASP A 262 29.59 -18.07 30.14
C ASP A 262 29.31 -16.59 30.48
N PHE A 263 28.06 -16.13 30.29
CA PHE A 263 27.68 -14.75 30.62
C PHE A 263 27.71 -14.46 32.12
N LEU A 264 27.27 -15.40 32.94
CA LEU A 264 27.37 -15.27 34.39
C LEU A 264 28.84 -15.24 34.82
N ALA A 265 29.72 -16.07 34.23
CA ALA A 265 31.15 -16.02 34.54
C ALA A 265 31.79 -14.68 34.14
N LEU A 266 31.48 -14.17 32.95
CA LEU A 266 31.94 -12.86 32.48
C LEU A 266 31.48 -11.72 33.41
N ALA A 267 30.19 -11.69 33.76
CA ALA A 267 29.64 -10.71 34.70
C ALA A 267 30.37 -10.76 36.05
N ASN A 268 30.73 -11.97 36.50
CA ASN A 268 31.39 -12.19 37.77
C ASN A 268 32.82 -11.67 37.78
N ASN A 269 33.56 -11.86 36.68
CA ASN A 269 34.92 -11.37 36.54
C ASN A 269 34.97 -9.84 36.38
N LEU A 270 33.97 -9.21 35.74
CA LEU A 270 33.96 -7.76 35.50
C LEU A 270 33.62 -6.93 36.75
N TYR A 271 32.52 -7.25 37.45
CA TYR A 271 32.00 -6.34 38.50
C TYR A 271 32.01 -6.91 39.91
N ALA A 272 32.37 -8.18 40.13
CA ALA A 272 32.39 -8.77 41.46
C ALA A 272 33.44 -9.90 41.56
N HIS A 273 34.67 -9.54 41.19
CA HIS A 273 35.82 -10.45 41.14
C HIS A 273 36.29 -10.90 42.53
N ASN A 274 36.08 -10.07 43.56
CA ASN A 274 36.43 -10.36 44.94
C ASN A 274 35.18 -10.26 45.80
N LEU A 275 34.82 -11.38 46.43
CA LEU A 275 33.68 -11.44 47.33
C LEU A 275 34.12 -11.16 48.77
N PRO A 276 33.25 -10.53 49.58
CA PRO A 276 33.49 -10.41 50.99
C PRO A 276 33.36 -11.73 51.72
N SER A 277 34.16 -11.90 52.78
CA SER A 277 33.97 -13.01 53.71
C SER A 277 32.60 -12.93 54.41
N PRO A 278 31.94 -14.07 54.68
CA PRO A 278 30.67 -14.11 55.40
C PRO A 278 30.80 -13.40 56.75
N PHE A 279 29.83 -12.53 57.06
CA PHE A 279 29.85 -11.76 58.29
C PHE A 279 29.39 -12.62 59.46
N PRO A 280 30.23 -12.85 60.50
CA PRO A 280 29.83 -13.69 61.62
C PRO A 280 28.93 -12.94 62.61
N ASN A 281 27.89 -13.62 63.10
CA ASN A 281 26.85 -13.02 63.94
C ASN A 281 27.37 -12.33 65.22
N HIS A 282 28.47 -12.82 65.80
CA HIS A 282 29.03 -12.24 67.03
C HIS A 282 29.59 -10.82 66.83
N LEU A 283 29.95 -10.43 65.59
CA LEU A 283 30.43 -9.08 65.28
C LEU A 283 29.30 -8.05 65.15
N LEU A 284 28.03 -8.46 65.06
CA LEU A 284 26.89 -7.52 65.01
C LEU A 284 26.74 -6.69 66.29
N ASN A 285 27.18 -7.25 67.43
CA ASN A 285 27.12 -6.57 68.73
C ASN A 285 28.21 -5.50 68.88
N SER A 286 29.25 -5.52 68.04
CA SER A 286 30.34 -4.55 68.05
C SER A 286 30.02 -3.35 67.17
N VAL A 287 30.34 -2.14 67.63
CA VAL A 287 30.26 -0.91 66.81
C VAL A 287 31.10 -1.06 65.54
N LYS A 288 32.33 -1.60 65.66
CA LYS A 288 33.22 -1.82 64.53
C LYS A 288 32.65 -2.81 63.51
N GLY A 289 31.97 -3.86 63.98
CA GLY A 289 31.34 -4.84 63.11
C GLY A 289 30.13 -4.27 62.36
N ARG A 290 29.32 -3.42 63.00
CA ARG A 290 28.22 -2.70 62.33
C ARG A 290 28.74 -1.75 61.25
N THR A 291 29.81 -1.00 61.51
CA THR A 291 30.45 -0.13 60.50
C THR A 291 30.99 -0.94 59.31
N TYR A 292 31.64 -2.08 59.57
CA TYR A 292 32.10 -2.96 58.50
C TYR A 292 30.95 -3.46 57.61
N LEU A 293 29.82 -3.87 58.20
CA LEU A 293 28.64 -4.30 57.44
C LEU A 293 28.06 -3.17 56.58
N LEU A 294 28.02 -1.94 57.09
CA LEU A 294 27.57 -0.77 56.33
C LEU A 294 28.50 -0.48 55.14
N ASN A 295 29.82 -0.53 55.36
CA ASN A 295 30.80 -0.37 54.29
C ASN A 295 30.65 -1.46 53.22
N MET A 296 30.42 -2.70 53.64
CA MET A 296 30.19 -3.81 52.72
C MET A 296 28.95 -3.61 51.84
N ARG A 297 27.85 -3.13 52.43
CA ARG A 297 26.63 -2.80 51.68
C ARG A 297 26.81 -1.61 50.74
N SER A 298 27.59 -0.61 51.14
CA SER A 298 27.96 0.51 50.27
C SER A 298 28.73 0.02 49.03
N ILE A 299 29.73 -0.85 49.22
CA ILE A 299 30.47 -1.47 48.11
C ILE A 299 29.53 -2.27 47.20
N ALA A 300 28.63 -3.08 47.77
CA ALA A 300 27.66 -3.84 46.99
C ALA A 300 26.72 -2.93 46.18
N ALA A 301 26.27 -1.81 46.76
CA ALA A 301 25.45 -0.82 46.07
C ALA A 301 26.19 -0.18 44.89
N LYS A 302 27.45 0.25 45.08
CA LYS A 302 28.29 0.80 44.00
C LYS A 302 28.47 -0.20 42.85
N HIS A 303 28.74 -1.46 43.19
CA HIS A 303 28.84 -2.54 42.20
C HIS A 303 27.53 -2.86 41.49
N SER A 304 26.37 -2.72 42.15
CA SER A 304 25.07 -2.93 41.51
C SER A 304 24.77 -1.88 40.44
N VAL A 305 25.16 -0.61 40.67
CA VAL A 305 25.00 0.46 39.68
C VAL A 305 25.89 0.19 38.46
N ALA A 306 27.16 -0.14 38.70
CA ALA A 306 28.10 -0.48 37.64
C ALA A 306 27.65 -1.73 36.86
N GLY A 307 27.24 -2.79 37.56
CA GLY A 307 26.76 -4.05 36.98
C GLY A 307 25.46 -3.90 36.19
N TYR A 308 24.57 -2.99 36.61
CA TYR A 308 23.31 -2.71 35.89
C TYR A 308 23.55 -2.20 34.47
N SER A 309 24.61 -1.42 34.24
CA SER A 309 24.95 -0.94 32.90
C SER A 309 25.24 -2.09 31.93
N PHE A 310 26.04 -3.06 32.36
CA PHE A 310 26.34 -4.29 31.62
C PHE A 310 25.12 -5.18 31.47
N ALA A 311 24.39 -5.42 32.57
CA ALA A 311 23.21 -6.26 32.58
C ALA A 311 22.13 -5.74 31.62
N SER A 312 21.97 -4.42 31.51
CA SER A 312 21.04 -3.80 30.57
C SER A 312 21.49 -3.95 29.10
N ILE A 313 22.80 -3.89 28.81
CA ILE A 313 23.32 -4.17 27.45
C ILE A 313 23.06 -5.62 27.07
N VAL A 314 23.41 -6.56 27.96
CA VAL A 314 23.14 -7.99 27.76
C VAL A 314 21.63 -8.22 27.62
N GLY A 315 20.83 -7.60 28.47
CA GLY A 315 19.36 -7.61 28.45
C GLY A 315 18.79 -7.28 27.07
N MET A 316 19.17 -6.14 26.48
CA MET A 316 18.71 -5.75 25.13
C MET A 316 19.10 -6.77 24.03
N LYS A 317 20.19 -7.50 24.24
CA LYS A 317 20.70 -8.51 23.30
C LYS A 317 20.20 -9.93 23.59
N THR A 318 19.56 -10.18 24.73
CA THR A 318 19.02 -11.51 25.06
C THR A 318 17.98 -11.97 24.05
N ALA A 319 17.88 -13.29 23.88
CA ALA A 319 16.99 -13.93 22.95
C ALA A 319 15.52 -13.59 23.25
N GLY A 320 14.78 -13.33 22.19
CA GLY A 320 13.37 -12.97 22.28
C GLY A 320 12.46 -14.11 22.77
N SER A 321 11.17 -13.81 22.88
CA SER A 321 10.14 -14.80 23.20
C SER A 321 9.96 -15.84 22.08
N ALA A 322 9.21 -16.92 22.34
CA ALA A 322 8.86 -17.90 21.31
C ALA A 322 8.13 -17.26 20.10
N ALA A 323 7.39 -16.16 20.32
CA ALA A 323 6.76 -15.39 19.24
C ALA A 323 7.78 -14.74 18.29
N ALA A 324 8.98 -14.43 18.77
CA ALA A 324 10.05 -13.89 17.94
C ALA A 324 10.63 -14.94 16.98
N ALA A 325 10.45 -16.24 17.21
CA ALA A 325 10.95 -17.29 16.32
C ALA A 325 10.35 -17.20 14.90
N GLY A 326 9.07 -16.82 14.79
CA GLY A 326 8.42 -16.57 13.50
C GLY A 326 9.02 -15.39 12.74
N ASN A 327 9.59 -14.40 13.45
CA ASN A 327 10.24 -13.24 12.86
C ASN A 327 11.68 -13.56 12.43
N ALA A 328 12.32 -14.59 12.97
CA ALA A 328 13.71 -14.93 12.68
C ALA A 328 13.96 -15.16 11.19
N GLN A 329 13.08 -15.91 10.52
CA GLN A 329 13.20 -16.16 9.08
C GLN A 329 13.11 -14.86 8.28
N TYR A 330 12.22 -13.95 8.70
CA TYR A 330 12.04 -12.67 8.05
C TYR A 330 13.30 -11.79 8.17
N LEU A 331 13.86 -11.69 9.37
CA LEU A 331 15.12 -10.96 9.58
C LEU A 331 16.26 -11.56 8.76
N ARG A 332 16.38 -12.90 8.69
CA ARG A 332 17.40 -13.58 7.87
C ARG A 332 17.26 -13.23 6.40
N ASN A 333 16.05 -13.28 5.84
CA ASN A 333 15.81 -12.91 4.44
C ASN A 333 16.23 -11.45 4.17
N VAL A 334 16.00 -10.53 5.12
CA VAL A 334 16.46 -9.14 4.98
C VAL A 334 17.99 -9.06 4.96
N PHE A 335 18.70 -9.80 5.80
CA PHE A 335 20.17 -9.87 5.74
C PHE A 335 20.69 -10.52 4.45
N GLU A 336 20.00 -11.53 3.93
CA GLU A 336 20.33 -12.16 2.65
C GLU A 336 20.21 -11.17 1.48
N THR A 337 19.17 -10.34 1.46
CA THR A 337 19.03 -9.29 0.44
C THR A 337 20.11 -8.21 0.51
N LEU A 338 20.78 -8.07 1.66
CA LEU A 338 21.91 -7.16 1.85
C LEU A 338 23.26 -7.81 1.46
N GLY A 339 23.24 -9.07 1.02
CA GLY A 339 24.43 -9.81 0.57
C GLY A 339 25.14 -10.59 1.69
N VAL A 340 24.54 -10.73 2.87
CA VAL A 340 25.09 -11.58 3.94
C VAL A 340 24.79 -13.05 3.64
N PRO A 341 25.77 -13.97 3.68
CA PRO A 341 25.53 -15.40 3.51
C PRO A 341 24.50 -15.94 4.52
N THR A 342 23.68 -16.90 4.10
CA THR A 342 22.60 -17.49 4.91
C THR A 342 23.09 -18.09 6.23
N THR A 343 24.30 -18.67 6.22
CA THR A 343 24.96 -19.25 7.40
C THR A 343 25.31 -18.18 8.43
N GLU A 344 25.88 -17.06 7.99
CA GLU A 344 26.29 -15.94 8.84
C GLU A 344 25.06 -15.18 9.35
N ALA A 345 24.06 -14.95 8.50
CA ALA A 345 22.78 -14.34 8.90
C ALA A 345 22.07 -15.15 9.99
N THR A 346 22.13 -16.48 9.91
CA THR A 346 21.54 -17.38 10.93
C THR A 346 22.29 -17.28 12.26
N GLN A 347 23.61 -17.14 12.24
CA GLN A 347 24.42 -16.96 13.44
C GLN A 347 24.21 -15.58 14.09
N MET A 348 24.14 -14.51 13.30
CA MET A 348 23.95 -13.15 13.83
C MET A 348 22.56 -12.95 14.43
N VAL A 349 21.51 -13.39 13.73
CA VAL A 349 20.11 -13.19 14.15
C VAL A 349 19.71 -14.18 15.25
N GLY A 350 20.27 -15.39 15.22
CA GLY A 350 19.88 -16.49 16.09
C GLY A 350 18.49 -17.07 15.76
N PRO A 351 18.02 -18.06 16.54
CA PRO A 351 16.69 -18.65 16.39
C PRO A 351 15.57 -17.74 16.90
N ARG A 352 15.87 -16.84 17.85
CA ARG A 352 14.92 -15.91 18.48
C ARG A 352 15.54 -14.51 18.52
N PRO A 353 15.29 -13.64 17.53
CA PRO A 353 15.94 -12.33 17.42
C PRO A 353 15.70 -11.48 18.67
N SER A 354 16.77 -10.86 19.17
CA SER A 354 16.74 -9.95 20.31
C SER A 354 16.06 -8.61 19.99
N TYR A 355 15.79 -7.81 21.02
CA TYR A 355 15.36 -6.42 20.85
C TYR A 355 16.39 -5.62 20.05
N TYR A 356 17.66 -5.77 20.38
CA TYR A 356 18.78 -5.09 19.71
C TYR A 356 18.86 -5.45 18.22
N ALA A 357 18.75 -6.74 17.87
CA ALA A 357 18.80 -7.20 16.47
C ALA A 357 17.64 -6.62 15.64
N GLN A 358 16.43 -6.57 16.20
CA GLN A 358 15.28 -5.97 15.53
C GLN A 358 15.45 -4.47 15.34
N MET A 359 15.97 -3.78 16.35
CA MET A 359 16.14 -2.33 16.27
C MET A 359 17.26 -1.94 15.33
N GLU A 360 18.36 -2.70 15.27
CA GLU A 360 19.38 -2.50 14.25
C GLU A 360 18.82 -2.64 12.83
N LEU A 361 17.96 -3.63 12.62
CA LEU A 361 17.32 -3.82 11.33
C LEU A 361 16.41 -2.64 10.96
N LEU A 362 15.52 -2.26 11.87
CA LEU A 362 14.52 -1.20 11.70
C LEU A 362 15.14 0.20 11.54
N THR A 363 16.32 0.42 12.10
CA THR A 363 16.92 1.76 12.20
C THR A 363 18.10 1.98 11.27
N LYS A 364 18.74 0.91 10.80
CA LYS A 364 19.91 1.01 9.91
C LYS A 364 19.75 0.20 8.63
N LYS A 365 19.47 -1.10 8.75
CA LYS A 365 19.64 -2.04 7.64
C LYS A 365 18.53 -1.94 6.58
N ILE A 366 17.28 -1.69 6.98
CA ILE A 366 16.17 -1.54 6.01
C ILE A 366 16.40 -0.38 5.02
N TYR A 367 17.03 0.71 5.47
CA TYR A 367 17.31 1.88 4.62
C TYR A 367 18.45 1.67 3.62
N GLN A 368 19.20 0.57 3.75
CA GLN A 368 20.29 0.22 2.83
C GLN A 368 19.78 -0.55 1.61
N GLN A 369 18.55 -1.06 1.66
CA GLN A 369 17.96 -1.80 0.54
C GLN A 369 17.53 -0.83 -0.58
N PRO A 370 17.91 -1.09 -1.85
CA PRO A 370 17.45 -0.26 -2.97
C PRO A 370 15.93 -0.21 -3.11
N GLN A 371 15.25 -1.32 -2.76
CA GLN A 371 13.79 -1.41 -2.78
C GLN A 371 13.11 -0.37 -1.88
N PHE A 372 13.73 -0.01 -0.76
CA PHE A 372 13.18 1.03 0.11
C PHE A 372 13.00 2.36 -0.64
N TYR A 373 13.96 2.73 -1.49
CA TYR A 373 13.90 3.97 -2.27
C TYR A 373 12.95 3.88 -3.44
N THR A 374 12.87 2.74 -4.13
CA THR A 374 11.90 2.57 -5.22
C THR A 374 10.47 2.72 -4.72
N ASP A 375 10.20 2.18 -3.54
CA ASP A 375 8.88 2.24 -2.93
C ASP A 375 8.45 3.66 -2.56
N LEU A 376 9.40 4.54 -2.21
CA LEU A 376 9.11 5.95 -1.88
C LEU A 376 8.55 6.73 -3.07
N TYR A 377 8.80 6.29 -4.30
CA TYR A 377 8.27 6.94 -5.51
C TYR A 377 6.83 6.52 -5.85
N THR A 378 6.30 5.44 -5.27
CA THR A 378 5.08 4.78 -5.76
C THR A 378 3.78 5.45 -5.32
N SER A 379 3.64 5.86 -4.05
CA SER A 379 2.39 6.42 -3.52
C SER A 379 2.64 7.40 -2.36
N PRO A 380 2.15 8.65 -2.42
CA PRO A 380 2.35 9.63 -1.35
C PRO A 380 1.72 9.18 -0.02
N ALA A 381 0.58 8.49 -0.06
CA ALA A 381 -0.07 7.95 1.14
C ALA A 381 0.80 6.91 1.85
N ASN A 382 1.53 6.08 1.11
CA ASN A 382 2.45 5.10 1.70
C ASN A 382 3.71 5.77 2.26
N VAL A 383 4.18 6.87 1.65
CA VAL A 383 5.28 7.69 2.20
C VAL A 383 4.88 8.29 3.55
N GLU A 384 3.65 8.81 3.68
CA GLU A 384 3.14 9.32 4.95
C GLU A 384 3.06 8.24 6.03
N ARG A 385 2.58 7.03 5.69
CA ARG A 385 2.56 5.88 6.62
C ARG A 385 3.96 5.49 7.06
N LYS A 386 4.91 5.38 6.12
CA LYS A 386 6.32 5.10 6.44
C LYS A 386 6.91 6.20 7.31
N SER A 387 6.61 7.48 7.04
CA SER A 387 7.05 8.61 7.87
C SER A 387 6.53 8.51 9.30
N ALA A 388 5.25 8.17 9.49
CA ALA A 388 4.66 7.96 10.81
C ALA A 388 5.34 6.80 11.56
N THR A 389 5.60 5.67 10.88
CA THR A 389 6.32 4.53 11.44
C THR A 389 7.75 4.90 11.85
N ILE A 390 8.48 5.64 11.02
CA ILE A 390 9.85 6.09 11.33
C ILE A 390 9.85 7.03 12.54
N ARG A 391 8.86 7.93 12.65
CA ARG A 391 8.70 8.78 13.84
C ARG A 391 8.41 7.95 15.09
N ALA A 392 7.59 6.91 14.98
CA ALA A 392 7.34 5.99 16.10
C ALA A 392 8.61 5.26 16.54
N LEU A 393 9.39 4.72 15.59
CA LEU A 393 10.68 4.07 15.88
C LEU A 393 11.68 5.06 16.50
N ARG A 394 11.70 6.30 16.03
CA ARG A 394 12.53 7.35 16.63
C ARG A 394 12.15 7.61 18.09
N MET A 395 10.87 7.66 18.43
CA MET A 395 10.45 7.83 19.83
C MET A 395 10.95 6.67 20.72
N VAL A 396 10.95 5.44 20.20
CA VAL A 396 11.52 4.28 20.90
C VAL A 396 13.03 4.44 21.09
N GLN A 397 13.77 4.84 20.04
CA GLN A 397 15.21 5.11 20.15
C GLN A 397 15.54 6.27 21.10
N ASP A 398 14.72 7.31 21.12
CA ASP A 398 14.90 8.46 22.02
C ASP A 398 14.71 8.02 23.49
N MET A 399 13.78 7.09 23.76
CA MET A 399 13.63 6.45 25.07
C MET A 399 14.85 5.62 25.46
N ASP A 400 15.39 4.81 24.54
CA ASP A 400 16.61 4.03 24.77
C ASP A 400 17.82 4.93 25.06
N LYS A 401 17.94 6.03 24.32
CA LYS A 401 18.96 7.06 24.54
C LYS A 401 18.81 7.69 25.92
N PHE A 402 17.59 8.06 26.30
CA PHE A 402 17.31 8.61 27.63
C PHE A 402 17.72 7.62 28.73
N ASN A 403 17.33 6.35 28.63
CA ASN A 403 17.73 5.30 29.57
C ASN A 403 19.25 5.07 29.59
N SER A 404 19.95 5.26 28.47
CA SER A 404 21.42 5.21 28.43
C SER A 404 22.06 6.40 29.14
N VAL A 405 21.50 7.60 28.99
CA VAL A 405 21.99 8.81 29.66
C VAL A 405 21.79 8.69 31.16
N LEU A 406 20.63 8.23 31.62
CA LEU A 406 20.38 7.98 33.04
C LEU A 406 21.39 6.99 33.65
N ARG A 407 21.71 5.90 32.94
CA ARG A 407 22.74 4.95 33.39
C ARG A 407 24.13 5.58 33.45
N ALA A 408 24.46 6.45 32.48
CA ALA A 408 25.73 7.17 32.48
C ALA A 408 25.83 8.15 33.66
N GLU A 409 24.74 8.86 33.97
CA GLU A 409 24.66 9.77 35.13
C GLU A 409 24.78 9.01 36.46
N GLN A 410 24.12 7.86 36.59
CA GLN A 410 24.26 6.99 37.77
C GLN A 410 25.70 6.51 37.97
N ASN A 411 26.35 6.02 36.90
CA ASN A 411 27.74 5.60 36.95
C ASN A 411 28.69 6.76 37.29
N LEU A 412 28.45 7.95 36.73
CA LEU A 412 29.22 9.15 37.04
C LEU A 412 29.06 9.57 38.51
N SER A 413 27.85 9.52 39.05
CA SER A 413 27.59 9.80 40.45
C SER A 413 28.37 8.87 41.38
N VAL A 414 28.41 7.57 41.06
CA VAL A 414 29.19 6.57 41.82
C VAL A 414 30.69 6.82 41.68
N LEU A 415 31.18 7.19 40.50
CA LEU A 415 32.58 7.57 40.29
C LEU A 415 32.97 8.77 41.15
N VAL A 416 32.15 9.82 41.18
CA VAL A 416 32.39 11.01 42.02
C VAL A 416 32.39 10.64 43.50
N GLU A 417 31.47 9.79 43.94
CA GLU A 417 31.45 9.29 45.32
C GLU A 417 32.73 8.53 45.67
N MET A 418 33.23 7.68 44.76
CA MET A 418 34.50 6.97 44.97
C MET A 418 35.69 7.91 45.08
N PHE A 419 35.74 8.98 44.27
CA PHE A 419 36.80 10.01 44.40
C PHE A 419 36.72 10.76 45.72
N VAL A 420 35.51 11.10 46.19
CA VAL A 420 35.32 11.76 47.48
C VAL A 420 35.74 10.85 48.63
N ASP A 421 35.38 9.57 48.59
CA ASP A 421 35.80 8.56 49.59
C ASP A 421 37.33 8.44 49.67
N ASP A 422 38.03 8.52 48.53
CA ASP A 422 39.48 8.44 48.46
C ASP A 422 40.14 9.67 49.11
N ILE A 423 39.68 10.87 48.74
CA ILE A 423 40.13 12.14 49.33
C ILE A 423 39.87 12.17 50.85
N GLN A 424 38.73 11.66 51.31
CA GLN A 424 38.42 11.58 52.74
C GLN A 424 39.38 10.63 53.48
N LYS A 425 39.69 9.47 52.90
CA LYS A 425 40.66 8.53 53.49
C LYS A 425 42.04 9.17 53.57
N ASP A 426 42.48 9.87 52.54
CA ASP A 426 43.76 10.57 52.54
C ASP A 426 43.83 11.66 53.61
N HIS A 427 42.77 12.47 53.75
CA HIS A 427 42.70 13.47 54.81
C HIS A 427 42.70 12.86 56.21
N ILE A 428 42.01 11.74 56.43
CA ILE A 428 42.04 11.02 57.72
C ILE A 428 43.44 10.47 58.00
N ASN A 429 44.12 9.91 56.99
CA ASN A 429 45.47 9.39 57.14
C ASN A 429 46.48 10.48 57.48
N VAL A 430 46.42 11.63 56.79
CA VAL A 430 47.29 12.79 57.05
C VAL A 430 46.98 13.43 58.41
N SER A 431 45.71 13.65 58.76
CA SER A 431 45.34 14.25 60.04
C SER A 431 45.55 13.32 61.24
N GLY A 432 45.51 12.00 61.02
CA GLY A 432 45.89 10.98 62.00
C GLY A 432 47.40 10.98 62.25
N ALA A 433 48.22 11.11 61.20
CA ALA A 433 49.68 11.21 61.31
C ALA A 433 50.18 12.52 61.94
N VAL A 434 49.34 13.56 62.02
CA VAL A 434 49.65 14.84 62.69
C VAL A 434 49.26 14.82 64.19
N LYS A 435 48.60 13.75 64.66
CA LYS A 435 48.18 13.58 66.07
C LYS A 435 49.08 12.65 66.90
N GLU A 436 50.14 12.10 66.31
CA GLU A 436 51.29 11.49 66.99
C GLU A 436 52.50 12.42 66.87
#